data_AF-A0A842NKJ0-F1
#
_entry.id   AF-A0A842NKJ0-F1
#
_cell.length_a   1.000
_cell.length_b   1.000
_cell.length_c   1.000
_cell.angle_alpha   90.00
_cell.angle_beta   90.00
_cell.angle_gamma   90.00
#
_symmetry.space_group_name_H-M   'P 1'
#
loop_
_entity.id
_entity.type
_entity.pdbx_description
1 polymer ?
#
loop_
_entity_poly.entity_id
_entity_poly.type
_entity_poly.pdbx_seq_one_letter_code
_entity_poly.pdbx_strand_id
1 'polypeptide(L)'
;MDVKSILPFIIIALAFILAISPSILLADQGPQVSDVSKDDLSKQQIEAIIELQPAVTSADVSNGATALRDVVLMDDGSILVAGSFVDEIRIANNSLNSYGSRDIFVGQLAITGEWTWVTSGGGSGIDEVVSLEVLPDHIEVVGWGFGNLSFGNQSASMTTTYGQDAWRSDLTSTGDWSGSWRIDPILLPQSSSSLWCGFR
;
A
#
# COMPACT_ATOMS: atom_id res chain seq x y z
N MET A 1 -56.00 15.56 15.19
CA MET A 1 -55.05 14.68 14.48
C MET A 1 -54.53 13.69 15.49
N ASP A 2 -54.93 12.42 15.35
CA ASP A 2 -54.69 11.38 16.35
C ASP A 2 -53.23 10.94 16.39
N VAL A 3 -52.57 11.16 17.54
CA VAL A 3 -51.18 10.72 17.80
C VAL A 3 -51.01 9.21 17.63
N LYS A 4 -52.09 8.43 17.75
CA LYS A 4 -52.11 6.97 17.54
C LYS A 4 -51.91 6.54 16.09
N SER A 5 -52.13 7.39 15.08
CA SER A 5 -51.95 7.00 13.66
C SER A 5 -50.54 7.27 13.12
N ILE A 6 -49.70 8.01 13.85
CA ILE A 6 -48.35 8.43 13.43
C ILE A 6 -47.28 7.44 13.91
N LEU A 7 -47.50 6.80 15.06
CA LEU A 7 -46.57 5.85 15.68
C LEU A 7 -46.17 4.64 14.80
N PRO A 8 -47.09 3.97 14.07
CA PRO A 8 -46.68 2.84 13.21
C PRO A 8 -45.87 3.30 12.00
N PHE A 9 -46.09 4.51 11.49
CA PHE A 9 -45.32 5.04 10.36
C PHE A 9 -43.88 5.42 10.75
N ILE A 10 -43.66 5.94 11.95
CA ILE A 10 -42.31 6.26 12.45
C ILE A 10 -41.48 5.00 12.69
N ILE A 11 -42.10 3.94 13.24
CA ILE A 11 -41.40 2.66 13.49
C ILE A 11 -41.03 1.97 12.18
N ILE A 12 -41.91 2.02 11.17
CA ILE A 12 -41.62 1.47 9.84
C ILE A 12 -40.51 2.28 9.15
N ALA A 13 -40.55 3.62 9.20
CA ALA A 13 -39.49 4.45 8.63
C ALA A 13 -38.12 4.23 9.31
N LEU A 14 -38.09 4.06 10.64
CA LEU A 14 -36.86 3.77 11.39
C LEU A 14 -36.31 2.37 11.10
N ALA A 15 -37.19 1.38 10.89
CA ALA A 15 -36.80 0.04 10.47
C ALA A 15 -36.24 0.00 9.04
N PHE A 16 -36.75 0.85 8.13
CA PHE A 16 -36.16 1.00 6.79
C PHE A 16 -34.79 1.68 6.83
N ILE A 17 -34.58 2.68 7.69
CA ILE A 17 -33.26 3.32 7.86
C ILE A 17 -32.23 2.35 8.45
N LEU A 18 -32.63 1.46 9.36
CA LEU A 18 -31.77 0.40 9.93
C LEU A 18 -31.59 -0.83 9.02
N ALA A 19 -32.47 -1.03 8.04
CA ALA A 19 -32.39 -2.11 7.06
C ALA A 19 -31.62 -1.73 5.78
N ILE A 20 -31.27 -0.45 5.61
CA ILE A 20 -30.26 -0.07 4.63
C ILE A 20 -28.93 -0.56 5.20
N SER A 21 -28.41 -1.63 4.61
CA SER A 21 -27.07 -2.15 4.88
C SER A 21 -26.06 -0.99 5.01
N PRO A 22 -25.15 -0.99 6.00
CA PRO A 22 -24.04 -0.04 6.06
C PRO A 22 -23.24 0.02 4.75
N SER A 23 -23.30 -1.02 3.92
CA SER A 23 -22.67 -1.09 2.59
C SER A 23 -23.24 -0.09 1.57
N ILE A 24 -24.45 0.44 1.76
CA ILE A 24 -25.04 1.47 0.86
C ILE A 24 -24.63 2.88 1.31
N LEU A 25 -24.24 3.06 2.57
CA LEU A 25 -23.71 4.33 3.08
C LEU A 25 -22.20 4.51 2.80
N LEU A 26 -21.53 3.41 2.41
CA LEU A 26 -20.15 3.37 1.92
C LEU A 26 -20.12 3.26 0.39
N ALA A 27 -21.03 3.97 -0.28
CA ALA A 27 -20.99 4.07 -1.73
C ALA A 27 -19.69 4.76 -2.15
N ASP A 28 -18.86 3.97 -2.84
CA ASP A 28 -17.85 4.38 -3.79
C ASP A 28 -16.63 5.11 -3.21
N GLN A 29 -15.67 4.33 -2.72
CA GLN A 29 -14.28 4.64 -3.03
C GLN A 29 -13.73 3.40 -3.73
N GLY A 30 -13.80 3.38 -5.06
CA GLY A 30 -12.88 2.53 -5.83
C GLY A 30 -11.44 2.73 -5.33
N PRO A 31 -10.52 1.80 -5.63
CA PRO A 31 -9.18 1.80 -5.04
C PRO A 31 -8.57 3.19 -5.09
N GLN A 32 -8.36 3.77 -3.90
CA GLN A 32 -7.78 5.10 -3.77
C GLN A 32 -6.36 5.00 -4.31
N VAL A 33 -6.11 5.60 -5.48
CA VAL A 33 -4.75 6.06 -5.77
C VAL A 33 -4.40 6.99 -4.62
N SER A 34 -3.23 6.85 -4.00
CA SER A 34 -2.78 7.78 -2.99
C SER A 34 -2.93 9.22 -3.47
N ASP A 35 -3.91 9.92 -2.88
CA ASP A 35 -4.15 11.35 -3.08
C ASP A 35 -3.16 12.20 -2.26
N VAL A 36 -2.18 11.56 -1.60
CA VAL A 36 -1.15 12.24 -0.82
C VAL A 36 -0.25 13.02 -1.79
N SER A 37 -0.32 14.34 -1.71
CA SER A 37 0.50 15.25 -2.48
C SER A 37 1.66 15.79 -1.64
N LYS A 38 2.58 16.52 -2.27
CA LYS A 38 3.64 17.25 -1.55
C LYS A 38 3.09 18.18 -0.47
N ASP A 39 1.93 18.79 -0.70
CA ASP A 39 1.35 19.79 0.19
C ASP A 39 0.83 19.18 1.50
N ASP A 40 0.63 17.86 1.51
CA ASP A 40 0.24 17.09 2.69
C ASP A 40 1.45 16.68 3.55
N LEU A 41 2.68 16.88 3.06
CA LEU A 41 3.91 16.41 3.70
C LEU A 41 4.67 17.53 4.40
N SER A 42 5.34 17.19 5.50
CA SER A 42 6.30 18.07 6.13
C SER A 42 7.53 18.30 5.25
N LYS A 43 8.24 19.41 5.47
CA LYS A 43 9.50 19.70 4.76
C LYS A 43 10.52 18.58 4.96
N GLN A 44 10.59 18.04 6.17
CA GLN A 44 11.52 16.98 6.54
C GLN A 44 11.16 15.65 5.87
N GLN A 45 9.87 15.33 5.75
CA GLN A 45 9.42 14.17 4.99
C GLN A 45 9.81 14.29 3.51
N ILE A 46 9.59 15.47 2.91
CA ILE A 46 9.99 15.75 1.52
C ILE A 46 11.50 15.54 1.33
N GLU A 47 12.32 16.08 2.23
CA GLU A 47 13.79 15.92 2.19
C GLU A 47 14.19 14.44 2.26
N ALA A 48 13.64 13.69 3.21
CA ALA A 48 13.92 12.26 3.38
C ALA A 48 13.49 11.41 2.18
N ILE A 49 12.39 11.75 1.50
CA ILE A 49 11.98 11.04 0.29
C ILE A 49 12.88 11.40 -0.91
N ILE A 50 13.31 12.65 -1.05
CA ILE A 50 14.22 13.07 -2.13
C ILE A 50 15.58 12.37 -2.02
N GLU A 51 16.04 12.06 -0.80
CA GLU A 51 17.26 11.28 -0.57
C GLU A 51 17.21 9.87 -1.19
N LEU A 52 16.02 9.31 -1.39
CA LEU A 52 15.84 8.03 -2.09
C LEU A 52 16.11 8.12 -3.60
N GLN A 53 16.25 9.34 -4.12
CA GLN A 53 16.39 9.64 -5.55
C GLN A 53 15.29 8.94 -6.39
N PRO A 54 14.01 9.19 -6.08
CA PRO A 54 12.93 8.44 -6.69
C PRO A 54 12.80 8.73 -8.19
N ALA A 55 12.41 7.72 -8.93
CA ALA A 55 12.03 7.80 -10.33
C ALA A 55 10.90 8.83 -10.52
N VAL A 56 11.03 9.68 -11.53
CA VAL A 56 9.97 10.64 -11.93
C VAL A 56 9.26 10.20 -13.21
N THR A 57 9.88 9.30 -13.96
CA THR A 57 9.33 8.68 -15.18
C THR A 57 9.51 7.16 -15.17
N SER A 58 8.72 6.46 -15.99
CA SER A 58 8.89 5.02 -16.22
C SER A 58 10.26 4.67 -16.84
N ALA A 59 10.89 5.61 -17.54
CA ALA A 59 12.24 5.43 -18.06
C ALA A 59 13.28 5.38 -16.94
N ASP A 60 13.12 6.20 -15.90
CA ASP A 60 14.01 6.16 -14.73
C ASP A 60 13.89 4.81 -14.00
N VAL A 61 12.66 4.29 -13.85
CA VAL A 61 12.42 2.95 -13.29
C VAL A 61 13.13 1.88 -14.11
N SER A 62 13.02 1.97 -15.45
CA SER A 62 13.68 1.04 -16.38
C SER A 62 15.21 1.13 -16.30
N ASN A 63 15.75 2.28 -15.91
CA ASN A 63 17.17 2.52 -15.68
C ASN A 63 17.62 2.18 -14.24
N GLY A 64 16.74 1.60 -13.42
CA GLY A 64 17.07 1.14 -12.07
C GLY A 64 16.78 2.13 -10.94
N ALA A 65 16.18 3.30 -11.20
CA ALA A 65 15.83 4.22 -10.12
C ALA A 65 14.78 3.62 -9.16
N THR A 66 14.82 4.05 -7.90
CA THR A 66 13.82 3.68 -6.89
C THR A 66 12.43 4.15 -7.33
N ALA A 67 11.46 3.24 -7.40
CA ALA A 67 10.09 3.59 -7.75
C ALA A 67 9.26 3.73 -6.49
N LEU A 68 8.67 4.90 -6.23
CA LEU A 68 7.61 5.04 -5.24
C LEU A 68 6.29 4.72 -5.92
N ARG A 69 5.53 3.79 -5.36
CA ARG A 69 4.30 3.26 -5.98
C ARG A 69 3.06 3.75 -5.26
N ASP A 70 3.10 3.75 -3.92
CA ASP A 70 1.96 4.18 -3.13
C ASP A 70 2.39 4.83 -1.81
N VAL A 71 1.59 5.76 -1.30
CA VAL A 71 1.85 6.51 -0.07
C VAL A 71 0.56 6.70 0.72
N VAL A 72 0.55 6.38 2.01
CA VAL A 72 -0.64 6.59 2.86
C VAL A 72 -0.31 7.54 3.99
N LEU A 73 -1.12 8.59 4.17
CA LEU A 73 -1.02 9.49 5.31
C LEU A 73 -1.73 8.87 6.52
N MET A 74 -1.05 8.87 7.68
CA MET A 74 -1.58 8.36 8.94
C MET A 74 -2.09 9.50 9.84
N ASP A 75 -2.95 9.16 10.80
CA ASP A 75 -3.56 10.13 11.74
C ASP A 75 -2.53 10.90 12.59
N ASP A 76 -1.35 10.31 12.83
CA ASP A 76 -0.25 10.95 13.57
C ASP A 76 0.64 11.85 12.69
N GLY A 77 0.31 11.98 11.41
CA GLY A 77 1.07 12.74 10.41
C GLY A 77 2.29 11.99 9.85
N SER A 78 2.57 10.77 10.31
CA SER A 78 3.51 9.90 9.59
C SER A 78 2.91 9.46 8.26
N ILE A 79 3.78 8.99 7.37
CA ILE A 79 3.34 8.35 6.12
C ILE A 79 3.88 6.94 6.05
N LEU A 80 3.12 6.04 5.42
CA LEU A 80 3.63 4.80 4.89
C LEU A 80 3.99 4.99 3.43
N VAL A 81 5.13 4.44 3.02
CA VAL A 81 5.61 4.51 1.64
C VAL A 81 5.87 3.09 1.18
N ALA A 82 5.30 2.71 0.05
CA ALA A 82 5.58 1.46 -0.63
C ALA A 82 6.15 1.71 -2.03
N GLY A 83 7.14 0.91 -2.39
CA GLY A 83 7.86 1.09 -3.64
C GLY A 83 8.66 -0.12 -4.05
N SER A 84 9.50 0.04 -5.07
CA SER A 84 10.45 -0.99 -5.48
C SER A 84 11.82 -0.41 -5.83
N PHE A 85 12.85 -1.24 -5.70
CA PHE A 85 14.25 -0.88 -5.90
C PHE A 85 15.00 -2.02 -6.58
N VAL A 86 16.19 -1.74 -7.12
CA VAL A 86 17.10 -2.74 -7.69
C VAL A 86 18.38 -2.80 -6.86
N ASP A 87 19.06 -3.95 -6.89
CA ASP A 87 20.34 -4.21 -6.21
C ASP A 87 20.32 -3.89 -4.70
N GLU A 88 20.69 -2.66 -4.32
CA GLU A 88 20.66 -2.17 -2.95
C GLU A 88 20.00 -0.79 -2.91
N ILE A 89 19.12 -0.57 -1.92
CA ILE A 89 18.68 0.76 -1.52
C ILE A 89 19.15 1.07 -0.09
N ARG A 90 19.63 2.30 0.12
CA ARG A 90 19.97 2.81 1.45
C ARG A 90 18.85 3.74 1.91
N ILE A 91 18.18 3.39 3.01
CA ILE A 91 17.14 4.22 3.61
C ILE A 91 17.58 4.56 5.05
N ALA A 92 17.99 5.81 5.25
CA ALA A 92 18.68 6.25 6.46
C ALA A 92 19.88 5.32 6.79
N ASN A 93 19.81 4.61 7.94
CA ASN A 93 20.86 3.69 8.39
C ASN A 93 20.66 2.24 7.95
N ASN A 94 19.60 1.94 7.18
CA ASN A 94 19.27 0.59 6.74
C ASN A 94 19.74 0.35 5.30
N SER A 95 20.38 -0.80 5.05
CA SER A 95 20.62 -1.34 3.72
C SER A 95 19.61 -2.44 3.44
N LEU A 96 18.83 -2.31 2.38
CA LEU A 96 17.96 -3.36 1.87
C LEU A 96 18.54 -3.86 0.55
N ASN A 97 18.69 -5.18 0.41
CA ASN A 97 19.15 -5.82 -0.82
C ASN A 97 17.97 -6.50 -1.51
N SER A 98 17.95 -6.45 -2.84
CA SER A 98 17.00 -7.27 -3.61
C SER A 98 17.42 -8.74 -3.53
N TYR A 99 16.42 -9.61 -3.41
CA TYR A 99 16.49 -11.05 -3.59
C TYR A 99 16.64 -11.42 -5.09
N GLY A 100 16.15 -10.54 -5.97
CA GLY A 100 16.18 -10.71 -7.42
C GLY A 100 16.54 -9.42 -8.16
N SER A 101 15.81 -9.15 -9.25
CA SER A 101 16.11 -8.01 -10.12
C SER A 101 15.57 -6.70 -9.57
N ARG A 102 14.28 -6.65 -9.21
CA ARG A 102 13.64 -5.46 -8.68
C ARG A 102 12.63 -5.93 -7.65
N ASP A 103 12.80 -5.48 -6.43
CA ASP A 103 12.06 -6.01 -5.28
C ASP A 103 11.37 -4.88 -4.53
N ILE A 104 10.44 -5.24 -3.66
CA ILE A 104 9.60 -4.26 -2.98
C ILE A 104 10.25 -3.78 -1.67
N PHE A 105 9.92 -2.56 -1.29
CA PHE A 105 10.13 -2.08 0.06
C PHE A 105 8.86 -1.39 0.59
N VAL A 106 8.71 -1.42 1.90
CA VAL A 106 7.68 -0.68 2.63
C VAL A 106 8.37 -0.02 3.82
N GLY A 107 8.03 1.22 4.13
CA GLY A 107 8.55 1.91 5.29
C GLY A 107 7.57 2.92 5.86
N GLN A 108 7.73 3.20 7.15
CA GLN A 108 7.04 4.31 7.80
C GLN A 108 8.02 5.46 8.03
N LEU A 109 7.58 6.65 7.62
CA LEU A 109 8.33 7.89 7.72
C LEU A 109 7.58 8.86 8.64
N ALA A 110 8.16 9.14 9.80
CA ALA A 110 7.57 10.07 10.77
C ALA A 110 7.46 11.49 10.20
N ILE A 111 6.56 12.30 10.77
CA ILE A 111 6.40 13.73 10.43
C ILE A 111 7.72 14.52 10.58
N THR A 112 8.65 14.03 11.40
CA THR A 112 9.99 14.60 11.62
C THR A 112 11.00 14.29 10.50
N GLY A 113 10.63 13.45 9.52
CA GLY A 113 11.53 12.98 8.46
C GLY A 113 12.40 11.78 8.85
N GLU A 114 12.15 11.18 10.02
CA GLU A 114 12.86 9.98 10.46
C GLU A 114 12.09 8.71 10.04
N TRP A 115 12.78 7.80 9.34
CA TRP A 115 12.24 6.47 9.05
C TRP A 115 12.17 5.65 10.34
N THR A 116 10.97 5.33 10.80
CA THR A 116 10.77 4.55 12.05
C THR A 116 11.08 3.08 11.82
N TRP A 117 10.74 2.56 10.64
CA TRP A 117 11.11 1.24 10.17
C TRP A 117 11.07 1.19 8.65
N VAL A 118 11.83 0.25 8.09
CA VAL A 118 11.79 -0.13 6.68
C VAL A 118 11.96 -1.64 6.57
N THR A 119 11.25 -2.25 5.63
CA THR A 119 11.33 -3.69 5.35
C THR A 119 11.25 -3.93 3.85
N SER A 120 11.74 -5.09 3.40
CA SER A 120 11.68 -5.50 2.00
C SER A 120 11.15 -6.92 1.86
N GLY A 121 10.74 -7.23 0.64
CA GLY A 121 10.34 -8.57 0.22
C GLY A 121 10.43 -8.70 -1.29
N GLY A 122 10.49 -9.92 -1.78
CA GLY A 122 10.65 -10.16 -3.21
C GLY A 122 10.97 -11.61 -3.54
N GLY A 123 11.12 -11.85 -4.83
CA GLY A 123 11.43 -13.13 -5.43
C GLY A 123 12.67 -13.02 -6.31
N SER A 124 12.68 -13.84 -7.37
CA SER A 124 13.86 -13.95 -8.25
C SER A 124 13.86 -12.96 -9.42
N GLY A 125 12.77 -12.21 -9.61
CA GLY A 125 12.52 -11.40 -10.80
C GLY A 125 12.15 -9.96 -10.47
N ILE A 126 11.11 -9.46 -11.15
CA ILE A 126 10.58 -8.12 -10.95
C ILE A 126 9.28 -8.24 -10.15
N ASP A 127 9.31 -7.63 -8.98
CA ASP A 127 8.19 -7.53 -8.04
C ASP A 127 7.78 -6.07 -7.90
N GLU A 128 6.48 -5.84 -7.91
CA GLU A 128 5.91 -4.51 -7.86
C GLU A 128 4.76 -4.44 -6.87
N VAL A 129 4.72 -3.35 -6.11
CA VAL A 129 3.55 -2.96 -5.33
C VAL A 129 2.54 -2.29 -6.26
N VAL A 130 1.28 -2.71 -6.15
CA VAL A 130 0.14 -2.09 -6.81
C VAL A 130 -0.60 -1.17 -5.83
N SER A 131 -0.76 -1.58 -4.56
CA SER A 131 -1.42 -0.77 -3.55
C SER A 131 -0.95 -1.09 -2.13
N LEU A 132 -1.06 -0.08 -1.28
CA LEU A 132 -0.80 -0.09 0.16
C LEU A 132 -2.04 0.44 0.88
N GLU A 133 -2.61 -0.33 1.80
CA GLU A 133 -3.80 0.06 2.56
C GLU A 133 -3.58 -0.14 4.06
N VAL A 134 -4.08 0.80 4.88
CA VAL A 134 -4.09 0.66 6.35
C VAL A 134 -5.45 0.16 6.79
N LEU A 135 -5.49 -1.06 7.30
CA LEU A 135 -6.68 -1.69 7.86
C LEU A 135 -6.65 -1.64 9.39
N PRO A 136 -7.78 -1.84 10.09
CA PRO A 136 -7.85 -1.70 11.55
C PRO A 136 -6.87 -2.57 12.36
N ASP A 137 -6.44 -3.70 11.81
CA ASP A 137 -5.59 -4.70 12.47
C ASP A 137 -4.23 -4.93 11.81
N HIS A 138 -4.04 -4.51 10.55
CA HIS A 138 -2.81 -4.69 9.79
C HIS A 138 -2.66 -3.64 8.68
N ILE A 139 -1.47 -3.59 8.11
CA ILE A 139 -1.21 -2.89 6.85
C ILE A 139 -1.22 -3.94 5.75
N GLU A 140 -2.06 -3.77 4.73
CA GLU A 140 -2.12 -4.65 3.57
C GLU A 140 -1.29 -4.08 2.42
N VAL A 141 -0.50 -4.94 1.77
CA VAL A 141 0.23 -4.62 0.55
C VAL A 141 -0.10 -5.67 -0.49
N VAL A 142 -0.45 -5.21 -1.69
CA VAL A 142 -0.78 -6.09 -2.80
C VAL A 142 0.02 -5.73 -4.03
N GLY A 143 0.29 -6.73 -4.87
CA GLY A 143 1.15 -6.52 -6.01
C GLY A 143 1.28 -7.69 -6.95
N TRP A 144 2.23 -7.53 -7.88
CA TRP A 144 2.69 -8.57 -8.78
C TRP A 144 4.07 -9.03 -8.37
N GLY A 145 4.35 -10.32 -8.47
CA GLY A 145 5.67 -10.84 -8.13
C GLY A 145 6.06 -12.04 -8.97
N PHE A 146 7.37 -12.24 -9.09
CA PHE A 146 7.98 -13.19 -10.01
C PHE A 146 8.72 -14.32 -9.29
N GLY A 147 8.21 -15.53 -9.48
CA GLY A 147 8.66 -16.71 -8.74
C GLY A 147 8.23 -16.68 -7.28
N ASN A 148 8.76 -17.59 -6.46
CA ASN A 148 8.38 -17.65 -5.04
C ASN A 148 8.84 -16.38 -4.31
N LEU A 149 7.91 -15.72 -3.62
CA LEU A 149 8.20 -14.49 -2.88
C LEU A 149 8.51 -14.79 -1.42
N SER A 150 9.51 -14.10 -0.88
CA SER A 150 9.89 -14.12 0.53
C SER A 150 9.75 -12.73 1.13
N PHE A 151 9.18 -12.68 2.34
CA PHE A 151 8.90 -11.46 3.09
C PHE A 151 9.35 -11.70 4.55
N GLY A 152 10.64 -11.49 4.83
CA GLY A 152 11.23 -11.90 6.10
C GLY A 152 11.05 -13.41 6.34
N ASN A 153 10.34 -13.79 7.42
CA ASN A 153 10.02 -15.19 7.72
C ASN A 153 8.73 -15.70 7.04
N GLN A 154 8.06 -14.85 6.26
CA GLN A 154 6.86 -15.22 5.50
C GLN A 154 7.22 -15.54 4.05
N SER A 155 6.34 -16.25 3.36
CA SER A 155 6.50 -16.54 1.94
C SER A 155 5.16 -16.75 1.26
N ALA A 156 5.03 -16.25 0.03
CA ALA A 156 3.92 -16.57 -0.85
C ALA A 156 4.39 -17.58 -1.91
N SER A 157 3.79 -18.77 -1.90
CA SER A 157 4.09 -19.81 -2.89
C SER A 157 3.38 -19.52 -4.21
N MET A 158 4.15 -19.32 -5.27
CA MET A 158 3.62 -18.93 -6.58
C MET A 158 3.32 -20.14 -7.47
N THR A 159 2.52 -19.91 -8.51
CA THR A 159 2.02 -20.97 -9.40
C THR A 159 3.16 -21.64 -10.17
N THR A 160 4.15 -20.84 -10.56
CA THR A 160 5.35 -21.32 -11.22
C THR A 160 6.58 -20.61 -10.66
N THR A 161 7.73 -21.28 -10.71
CA THR A 161 9.00 -20.71 -10.23
C THR A 161 9.46 -19.49 -11.02
N TYR A 162 8.94 -19.29 -12.25
CA TYR A 162 9.38 -18.26 -13.19
C TYR A 162 8.21 -17.49 -13.82
N GLY A 163 7.06 -17.48 -13.16
CA GLY A 163 5.88 -16.77 -13.63
C GLY A 163 5.57 -15.59 -12.75
N GLN A 164 4.77 -14.68 -13.28
CA GLN A 164 4.23 -13.56 -12.54
C GLN A 164 2.87 -13.97 -11.95
N ASP A 165 2.72 -13.83 -10.64
CA ASP A 165 1.48 -14.10 -9.92
C ASP A 165 1.13 -12.87 -9.06
N ALA A 166 -0.17 -12.69 -8.82
CA ALA A 166 -0.64 -11.67 -7.89
C ALA A 166 -0.44 -12.13 -6.45
N TRP A 167 -0.07 -11.20 -5.58
CA TRP A 167 0.19 -11.48 -4.17
C TRP A 167 -0.44 -10.44 -3.26
N ARG A 168 -0.68 -10.87 -2.02
CA ARG A 168 -0.99 -10.03 -0.86
C ARG A 168 -0.03 -10.37 0.26
N SER A 169 0.43 -9.36 0.99
CA SER A 169 1.15 -9.54 2.23
C SER A 169 0.71 -8.52 3.27
N ASP A 170 0.64 -8.96 4.52
CA ASP A 170 0.22 -8.14 5.64
C ASP A 170 1.44 -7.77 6.49
N LEU A 171 1.46 -6.55 7.01
CA LEU A 171 2.44 -6.08 8.00
C LEU A 171 1.76 -5.69 9.31
N THR A 172 2.50 -5.86 10.40
CA THR A 172 2.20 -5.20 11.68
C THR A 172 2.45 -3.70 11.58
N SER A 173 1.94 -2.93 12.56
CA SER A 173 2.24 -1.50 12.69
C SER A 173 3.72 -1.18 12.95
N THR A 174 4.55 -2.19 13.25
CA THR A 174 6.00 -2.09 13.44
C THR A 174 6.80 -2.48 12.20
N GLY A 175 6.14 -2.82 11.09
CA GLY A 175 6.81 -3.17 9.83
C GLY A 175 7.22 -4.65 9.72
N ASP A 176 6.74 -5.51 10.61
CA ASP A 176 7.01 -6.95 10.53
C ASP A 176 5.99 -7.65 9.64
N TRP A 177 6.45 -8.46 8.69
CA TRP A 177 5.59 -9.27 7.84
C TRP A 177 4.85 -10.34 8.67
N SER A 178 3.51 -10.31 8.66
CA SER A 178 2.66 -11.19 9.48
C SER A 178 2.00 -12.32 8.69
N GLY A 179 1.89 -12.19 7.36
CA GLY A 179 1.46 -13.26 6.47
C GLY A 179 1.53 -12.85 5.00
N SER A 180 1.73 -13.82 4.11
CA SER A 180 1.85 -13.58 2.66
C SER A 180 1.18 -14.70 1.87
N TRP A 181 0.43 -14.33 0.83
CA TRP A 181 -0.37 -15.26 0.04
C TRP A 181 -0.34 -14.91 -1.43
N ARG A 182 -0.37 -15.93 -2.28
CA ARG A 182 -0.80 -15.78 -3.67
C ARG A 182 -2.31 -15.51 -3.68
N ILE A 183 -2.73 -14.53 -4.45
CA ILE A 183 -4.14 -14.17 -4.63
C ILE A 183 -4.56 -14.32 -6.10
N ASP A 184 -5.87 -14.31 -6.36
CA ASP A 184 -6.37 -14.18 -7.73
C ASP A 184 -6.08 -12.75 -8.23
N PRO A 185 -5.51 -12.57 -9.43
CA PRO A 185 -5.31 -11.25 -10.03
C PRO A 185 -6.53 -10.32 -10.03
N ILE A 186 -7.75 -10.86 -10.06
CA ILE A 186 -8.97 -10.05 -10.03
C ILE A 186 -9.15 -9.28 -8.71
N LEU A 187 -8.45 -9.70 -7.65
CA LEU A 187 -8.46 -9.04 -6.35
C LEU A 187 -7.48 -7.87 -6.29
N LEU A 188 -6.58 -7.72 -7.27
CA LEU A 188 -5.76 -6.53 -7.35
C LEU A 188 -6.62 -5.33 -7.74
N PRO A 189 -6.43 -4.17 -7.08
CA PRO A 189 -7.12 -2.97 -7.46
C PRO A 189 -6.78 -2.57 -8.90
N GLN A 190 -7.76 -2.00 -9.63
CA GLN A 190 -7.59 -1.61 -11.03
C GLN A 190 -6.74 -0.34 -11.22
N SER A 191 -6.08 0.15 -10.16
CA SER A 191 -5.22 1.33 -10.28
C SER A 191 -4.11 1.05 -11.29
N SER A 192 -3.97 1.96 -12.26
CA SER A 192 -2.88 1.91 -13.23
C SER A 192 -1.56 2.02 -12.48
N SER A 193 -0.57 1.24 -12.89
CA SER A 193 0.81 1.19 -12.38
C SER A 193 1.61 2.50 -12.54
N SER A 194 1.04 3.63 -12.10
CA SER A 194 1.72 4.92 -12.09
C SER A 194 2.63 5.01 -10.87
N LEU A 195 3.80 5.61 -11.07
CA LEU A 195 4.61 6.12 -9.98
C LEU A 195 3.75 7.07 -9.13
N TRP A 196 3.93 7.02 -7.80
CA TRP A 196 3.38 8.03 -6.92
C TRP A 196 3.84 9.41 -7.41
N CYS A 197 2.87 10.25 -7.74
CA CYS A 197 3.11 11.48 -8.49
C CYS A 197 3.31 12.71 -7.59
N GLY A 198 3.42 12.53 -6.27
CA GLY A 198 3.42 13.58 -5.26
C GLY A 198 4.59 14.58 -5.31
N PHE A 199 5.42 14.57 -6.36
CA PHE A 199 6.42 15.61 -6.65
C PHE A 199 6.25 16.32 -8.00
N ARG A 200 5.19 16.03 -8.75
CA ARG A 200 4.91 16.73 -10.01
C ARG A 200 4.59 18.21 -9.80
#